data_AF-A0A2V5KUV6-F1
#
_entry.id   AF-A0A2V5KUV6-F1
#
_cell.length_a   1.000
_cell.length_b   1.000
_cell.length_c   1.000
_cell.angle_alpha   90.00
_cell.angle_beta   90.00
_cell.angle_gamma   90.00
#
_symmetry.space_group_name_H-M   'P 1'
#
loop_
_entity.id
_entity.type
_entity.pdbx_description
1 polymer ?
#
loop_
_entity_poly.entity_id
_entity_poly.type
_entity_poly.pdbx_seq_one_letter_code
_entity_poly.pdbx_strand_id
1 'polypeptide(L)'
;MSSDNKRSYFRLMLPVPLSGTLKIIGLNNKKIDSKLAVVLIHDLGAGGMRIHAKHNFPIHPDLLLEFRFRLFHTEHKHLGTIVRKSSHTDTIYEYGIVFSHDENERQSLLHHLNMLDLKLRSANRLSSCSFCTDEELESFYSPSSPTASSGNASA
;
A
#
# COMPACT_ATOMS: atom_id res chain seq x y z
N MET A 1 31.78 7.82 2.34
CA MET A 1 31.62 6.79 1.30
C MET A 1 30.15 6.78 0.90
N SER A 2 29.90 7.21 -0.32
CA SER A 2 28.60 7.60 -0.88
C SER A 2 27.56 6.49 -0.81
N SER A 3 26.45 6.75 -0.13
CA SER A 3 25.24 5.94 -0.23
C SER A 3 24.63 6.15 -1.62
N ASP A 4 25.08 5.37 -2.60
CA ASP A 4 24.49 5.33 -3.93
C ASP A 4 23.00 5.06 -3.80
N ASN A 5 22.21 6.03 -4.23
CA ASN A 5 20.77 5.92 -4.31
C ASN A 5 20.44 4.86 -5.38
N LYS A 6 20.28 3.60 -4.98
CA LYS A 6 19.96 2.45 -5.86
C LYS A 6 18.57 2.51 -6.50
N ARG A 7 17.90 3.66 -6.48
CA ARG A 7 16.55 3.84 -7.03
C ARG A 7 16.65 4.27 -8.48
N SER A 8 16.09 3.45 -9.37
CA SER A 8 16.00 3.80 -10.80
C SER A 8 14.91 4.83 -11.11
N TYR A 9 14.02 5.14 -10.15
CA TYR A 9 12.83 5.97 -10.39
C TYR A 9 12.55 6.92 -9.23
N PHE A 10 12.03 8.10 -9.56
CA PHE A 10 11.47 9.05 -8.60
C PHE A 10 10.32 8.42 -7.81
N ARG A 11 10.16 8.86 -6.55
CA ARG A 11 9.06 8.49 -5.67
C ARG A 11 8.32 9.75 -5.24
N LEU A 12 7.02 9.77 -5.49
CA LEU A 12 6.13 10.79 -5.00
C LEU A 12 5.79 10.49 -3.54
N MET A 13 6.24 11.36 -2.64
CA MET A 13 5.83 11.35 -1.23
C MET A 13 4.45 11.97 -1.13
N LEU A 14 3.49 11.24 -0.59
CA LEU A 14 2.12 11.71 -0.49
C LEU A 14 1.95 12.53 0.81
N PRO A 15 1.44 13.77 0.76
CA PRO A 15 1.23 14.58 1.97
C PRO A 15 0.17 13.95 2.88
N VAL A 16 -0.81 13.29 2.29
CA VAL A 16 -1.79 12.42 2.94
C VAL A 16 -1.72 11.06 2.25
N PRO A 17 -1.75 9.93 2.97
CA PRO A 17 -1.73 8.62 2.32
C PRO A 17 -2.93 8.40 1.40
N LEU A 18 -2.75 7.55 0.38
CA LEU A 18 -3.89 6.99 -0.36
C LEU A 18 -4.41 5.75 0.37
N SER A 19 -5.71 5.67 0.55
CA SER A 19 -6.41 4.44 0.91
C SER A 19 -6.42 3.51 -0.31
N GLY A 20 -6.04 2.26 -0.07
CA GLY A 20 -6.04 1.21 -1.07
C GLY A 20 -6.39 -0.14 -0.45
N THR A 21 -6.44 -1.16 -1.31
CA THR A 21 -6.66 -2.53 -0.89
C THR A 21 -5.54 -3.43 -1.39
N LEU A 22 -5.29 -4.50 -0.63
CA LEU A 22 -4.36 -5.56 -0.93
C LEU A 22 -5.10 -6.90 -0.90
N LYS A 23 -4.75 -7.80 -1.83
CA LYS A 23 -5.21 -9.19 -1.82
C LYS A 23 -4.07 -10.14 -2.21
N ILE A 24 -4.01 -11.30 -1.55
CA ILE A 24 -3.12 -12.40 -1.94
C ILE A 24 -3.80 -13.15 -3.07
N ILE A 25 -3.15 -13.19 -4.23
CA ILE A 25 -3.66 -13.87 -5.43
C ILE A 25 -2.86 -15.13 -5.80
N GLY A 26 -1.70 -15.34 -5.15
CA GLY A 26 -0.92 -16.55 -5.34
C GLY A 26 0.14 -16.76 -4.26
N LEU A 27 0.44 -18.04 -4.00
CA LEU A 27 1.53 -18.48 -3.14
C LEU A 27 2.01 -19.85 -3.63
N ASN A 28 3.33 -20.04 -3.75
CA ASN A 28 3.95 -21.32 -4.15
C ASN A 28 3.34 -21.89 -5.44
N ASN A 29 3.18 -21.04 -6.47
CA ASN A 29 2.56 -21.35 -7.76
C ASN A 29 1.09 -21.84 -7.69
N LYS A 30 0.44 -21.72 -6.53
CA LYS A 30 -1.00 -21.97 -6.39
C LYS A 30 -1.74 -20.66 -6.42
N LYS A 31 -2.81 -20.62 -7.22
CA LYS A 31 -3.76 -19.51 -7.21
C LYS A 31 -4.49 -19.50 -5.86
N ILE A 32 -4.45 -18.35 -5.19
CA ILE A 32 -5.16 -18.09 -3.95
C ILE A 32 -6.11 -16.93 -4.21
N ASP A 33 -7.20 -16.86 -3.45
CA ASP A 33 -8.12 -15.73 -3.52
C ASP A 33 -8.46 -15.28 -2.10
N SER A 34 -7.59 -14.46 -1.49
CA SER A 34 -7.81 -14.02 -0.11
C SER A 34 -8.89 -12.94 -0.01
N LYS A 35 -9.32 -12.63 1.22
CA LYS A 35 -10.08 -11.40 1.47
C LYS A 35 -9.21 -10.17 1.18
N LEU A 36 -9.86 -9.07 0.84
CA LEU A 36 -9.23 -7.76 0.73
C LEU A 36 -8.83 -7.25 2.11
N ALA A 37 -7.63 -6.69 2.21
CA ALA A 37 -7.16 -5.94 3.37
C ALA A 37 -6.98 -4.47 2.98
N VAL A 38 -7.41 -3.56 3.85
CA VAL A 38 -7.13 -2.13 3.68
C VAL A 38 -5.67 -1.84 3.98
N VAL A 39 -5.05 -1.01 3.14
CA VAL A 39 -3.66 -0.55 3.28
C VAL A 39 -3.59 0.96 3.02
N LEU A 40 -2.62 1.63 3.65
CA LEU A 40 -2.35 3.04 3.43
C LEU A 40 -1.06 3.21 2.65
N ILE A 41 -1.11 3.84 1.48
CA ILE A 41 0.03 4.07 0.59
C ILE A 41 0.64 5.43 0.91
N HIS A 42 1.90 5.44 1.34
CA HIS A 42 2.62 6.64 1.80
C HIS A 42 3.53 7.24 0.74
N ASP A 43 4.11 6.40 -0.12
CA ASP A 43 4.82 6.84 -1.31
C ASP A 43 4.60 5.87 -2.47
N LEU A 44 4.69 6.42 -3.68
CA LEU A 44 4.46 5.71 -4.92
C LEU A 44 5.49 6.14 -5.96
N GLY A 45 6.09 5.18 -6.64
CA GLY A 45 6.96 5.37 -7.80
C GLY A 45 6.57 4.39 -8.91
N ALA A 46 7.09 4.60 -10.11
CA ALA A 46 6.77 3.74 -11.25
C ALA A 46 7.19 2.26 -11.03
N GLY A 47 8.17 2.01 -10.16
CA GLY A 47 8.65 0.67 -9.81
C GLY A 47 8.09 0.06 -8.53
N GLY A 48 7.30 0.79 -7.73
CA GLY A 48 6.83 0.26 -6.46
C GLY A 48 6.22 1.29 -5.52
N MET A 49 5.84 0.83 -4.33
CA MET A 49 5.19 1.68 -3.31
C MET A 49 5.68 1.37 -1.90
N ARG A 50 5.41 2.28 -0.97
CA ARG A 50 5.50 2.05 0.47
C ARG A 50 4.11 2.08 1.07
N ILE A 51 3.78 1.05 1.85
CA ILE A 51 2.47 0.93 2.49
C ILE A 51 2.57 0.66 3.98
N HIS A 52 1.52 1.03 4.71
CA HIS A 52 1.21 0.49 6.03
C HIS A 52 0.06 -0.51 5.93
N ALA A 53 0.14 -1.61 6.68
CA ALA A 53 -0.93 -2.57 6.83
C ALA A 53 -1.04 -3.08 8.28
N LYS A 54 -2.26 -3.41 8.71
CA LYS A 54 -2.53 -4.07 10.01
C LYS A 54 -2.14 -5.54 10.03
N HIS A 55 -2.16 -6.19 8.87
CA HIS A 55 -1.83 -7.61 8.75
C HIS A 55 -0.32 -7.81 8.63
N ASN A 56 0.15 -8.85 9.31
CA ASN A 56 1.54 -9.27 9.30
C ASN A 56 1.81 -10.22 8.11
N PHE A 57 2.07 -9.67 6.93
CA PHE A 57 2.36 -10.45 5.73
C PHE A 57 3.79 -11.01 5.75
N PRO A 58 4.00 -12.27 5.33
CA PRO A 58 5.35 -12.83 5.21
C PRO A 58 6.09 -12.20 4.01
N ILE A 59 7.40 -12.01 4.14
CA ILE A 59 8.25 -11.80 2.96
C ILE A 59 8.48 -13.19 2.38
N HIS A 60 7.91 -13.47 1.22
CA HIS A 60 8.06 -14.75 0.54
C HIS A 60 8.20 -14.50 -0.97
N PRO A 61 9.19 -15.11 -1.65
CA PRO A 61 9.43 -14.87 -3.07
C PRO A 61 8.23 -15.24 -3.95
N ASP A 62 7.52 -16.31 -3.59
CA ASP A 62 6.36 -16.79 -4.36
C ASP A 62 5.03 -16.11 -3.95
N LEU A 63 5.05 -15.12 -3.06
CA LEU A 63 3.84 -14.39 -2.66
C LEU A 63 3.50 -13.33 -3.71
N LEU A 64 2.40 -13.55 -4.42
CA LEU A 64 1.88 -12.61 -5.40
C LEU A 64 0.72 -11.82 -4.82
N LEU A 65 0.87 -10.50 -4.81
CA LEU A 65 -0.11 -9.56 -4.27
C LEU A 65 -0.71 -8.71 -5.38
N GLU A 66 -2.00 -8.44 -5.24
CA GLU A 66 -2.73 -7.45 -6.02
C GLU A 66 -3.04 -6.25 -5.14
N PHE A 67 -2.71 -5.06 -5.63
CA PHE A 67 -2.97 -3.78 -4.98
C PHE A 67 -3.96 -2.99 -5.81
N ARG A 68 -4.92 -2.33 -5.16
CA ARG A 68 -5.86 -1.40 -5.80
C ARG A 68 -5.93 -0.08 -5.09
N PHE A 69 -5.96 1.01 -5.85
CA PHE A 69 -6.17 2.37 -5.35
C PHE A 69 -6.73 3.24 -6.48
N ARG A 70 -7.22 4.45 -6.17
CA ARG A 70 -7.84 5.33 -7.17
C ARG A 70 -7.01 6.58 -7.39
N LEU A 71 -6.70 6.88 -8.65
CA LEU A 71 -6.17 8.17 -9.09
C LEU A 71 -7.08 8.71 -10.19
N PHE A 72 -7.42 10.00 -10.14
CA PHE A 72 -8.19 10.69 -11.20
C PHE A 72 -9.47 9.96 -11.64
N HIS A 73 -10.26 9.46 -10.68
CA HIS A 73 -11.48 8.67 -10.88
C HIS A 73 -11.28 7.29 -11.54
N THR A 74 -10.03 6.89 -11.80
CA THR A 74 -9.68 5.58 -12.36
C THR A 74 -9.18 4.66 -11.25
N GLU A 75 -9.72 3.45 -11.17
CA GLU A 75 -9.15 2.41 -10.32
C GLU A 75 -7.91 1.82 -10.99
N HIS A 76 -6.79 1.90 -10.27
CA HIS A 76 -5.53 1.31 -10.63
C HIS A 76 -5.39 -0.04 -9.96
N LYS A 77 -5.03 -1.07 -10.74
CA LYS A 77 -4.72 -2.41 -10.25
C LYS A 77 -3.28 -2.75 -10.60
N HIS A 78 -2.49 -3.11 -9.60
CA HIS A 78 -1.06 -3.39 -9.75
C HIS A 78 -0.70 -4.70 -9.07
N LEU A 79 0.09 -5.52 -9.76
CA LEU A 79 0.69 -6.72 -9.17
C LEU A 79 2.05 -6.38 -8.57
N GLY A 80 2.41 -7.03 -7.47
CA GLY A 80 3.72 -6.83 -6.89
C GLY A 80 4.09 -7.82 -5.78
N THR A 81 5.32 -7.68 -5.31
CA THR A 81 5.93 -8.53 -4.28
C THR A 81 6.53 -7.67 -3.17
N ILE A 82 6.49 -8.18 -1.94
CA ILE A 82 7.11 -7.52 -0.79
C ILE A 82 8.63 -7.73 -0.85
N VAL A 83 9.39 -6.63 -0.90
CA VAL A 83 10.86 -6.67 -0.90
C VAL A 83 11.49 -6.24 0.43
N ARG A 84 10.72 -5.54 1.27
CA ARG A 84 11.13 -5.15 2.60
C ARG A 84 9.93 -5.07 3.54
N LYS A 85 10.19 -5.27 4.82
CA LYS A 85 9.22 -5.20 5.91
C LYS A 85 9.90 -4.63 7.15
N SER A 86 9.18 -3.80 7.87
CA SER A 86 9.56 -3.31 9.20
C SER A 86 8.32 -3.12 10.06
N SER A 87 8.48 -3.20 11.37
CA SER A 87 7.41 -2.77 12.29
C SER A 87 7.33 -1.24 12.27
N HIS A 88 6.13 -0.70 12.15
CA HIS A 88 5.86 0.73 12.30
C HIS A 88 5.38 1.02 13.73
N THR A 89 4.47 0.19 14.22
CA THR A 89 4.05 0.08 15.63
C THR A 89 3.86 -1.40 15.97
N ASP A 90 3.39 -1.74 17.17
CA ASP A 90 3.09 -3.13 17.55
C ASP A 90 2.00 -3.79 16.70
N THR A 91 1.10 -2.99 16.12
CA THR A 91 -0.06 -3.45 15.35
C THR A 91 -0.02 -3.06 13.87
N ILE A 92 0.96 -2.24 13.47
CA ILE A 92 1.10 -1.73 12.10
C ILE A 92 2.48 -2.09 11.55
N TYR A 93 2.47 -2.61 10.34
CA TYR A 93 3.66 -3.01 9.60
C TYR A 93 3.85 -2.10 8.39
N GLU A 94 5.08 -1.68 8.16
CA GLU A 94 5.48 -0.99 6.93
C GLU A 94 6.06 -1.99 5.94
N TYR A 95 5.62 -1.91 4.68
CA TYR A 95 6.13 -2.73 3.58
C TYR A 95 6.63 -1.86 2.45
N GLY A 96 7.71 -2.30 1.81
CA GLY A 96 8.09 -1.83 0.49
C GLY A 96 7.77 -2.88 -0.55
N ILE A 97 7.07 -2.45 -1.58
CA ILE A 97 6.58 -3.28 -2.67
C ILE A 97 7.35 -2.92 -3.93
N VAL A 98 7.68 -3.93 -4.74
CA VAL A 98 8.11 -3.76 -6.14
C VAL A 98 7.00 -4.29 -7.03
N PHE A 99 6.67 -3.52 -8.06
CA PHE A 99 5.64 -3.90 -9.02
C PHE A 99 6.18 -4.85 -10.09
N SER A 100 5.31 -5.75 -10.55
CA SER A 100 5.56 -6.66 -11.67
C SER A 100 5.05 -6.04 -12.98
N HIS A 101 5.49 -4.81 -13.29
CA HIS A 101 5.05 -4.07 -14.47
C HIS A 101 5.85 -4.38 -15.72
N ASP A 102 5.18 -4.39 -16.86
CA ASP A 102 5.84 -4.19 -18.14
C ASP A 102 6.19 -2.69 -18.37
N GLU A 103 6.87 -2.41 -19.48
CA GLU A 103 7.29 -1.05 -19.81
C GLU A 103 6.11 -0.10 -20.04
N ASN A 104 5.01 -0.57 -20.63
CA ASN A 104 3.83 0.26 -20.91
C ASN A 104 3.08 0.61 -19.63
N GLU A 105 2.86 -0.37 -18.76
CA GLU A 105 2.26 -0.19 -17.44
C GLU A 105 3.09 0.78 -16.60
N ARG A 106 4.42 0.65 -16.66
CA ARG A 106 5.36 1.53 -15.97
C ARG A 106 5.26 2.97 -16.46
N GLN A 107 5.26 3.20 -17.78
CA GLN A 107 5.15 4.54 -18.37
C GLN A 107 3.79 5.19 -18.08
N SER A 108 2.71 4.40 -18.16
CA SER A 108 1.36 4.85 -17.79
C SER A 108 1.29 5.29 -16.33
N LEU A 109 1.83 4.50 -15.40
CA LEU A 109 1.87 4.88 -13.99
C LEU A 109 2.73 6.13 -13.77
N LEU A 110 3.90 6.22 -14.41
CA LEU A 110 4.77 7.39 -14.31
C LEU A 110 4.07 8.68 -14.77
N HIS A 111 3.30 8.62 -15.85
CA HIS A 111 2.51 9.75 -16.33
C HIS A 111 1.49 10.22 -15.28
N HIS A 112 0.71 9.28 -14.70
CA HIS A 112 -0.24 9.60 -13.64
C HIS A 112 0.44 10.16 -12.39
N LEU A 113 1.61 9.65 -12.02
CA LEU A 113 2.39 10.14 -10.89
C LEU A 113 2.90 11.57 -11.08
N ASN A 114 3.39 11.90 -12.27
CA ASN A 114 3.82 13.26 -12.59
C ASN A 114 2.64 14.24 -12.54
N MET A 115 1.49 13.84 -13.08
CA MET A 115 0.26 14.65 -12.99
C MET A 115 -0.20 14.83 -11.54
N LEU A 116 -0.06 13.80 -10.71
CA LEU A 116 -0.38 13.88 -9.29
C LEU A 116 0.56 14.83 -8.56
N ASP A 117 1.87 14.75 -8.78
CA ASP A 117 2.87 15.66 -8.19
C ASP A 117 2.54 17.12 -8.49
N LEU A 118 2.25 17.46 -9.75
CA LEU A 118 1.90 18.81 -10.16
C LEU A 118 0.65 19.34 -9.44
N LYS A 119 -0.41 18.52 -9.35
CA LYS A 119 -1.67 18.92 -8.69
C LYS A 119 -1.53 19.02 -7.18
N LEU A 120 -0.66 18.22 -6.57
CA LEU A 120 -0.40 18.25 -5.13
C LEU A 120 0.34 19.51 -4.67
N ARG A 121 0.98 20.25 -5.58
CA ARG A 121 1.61 21.56 -5.26
C ARG A 121 0.59 22.62 -4.85
N SER A 122 -0.66 22.49 -5.32
CA SER A 122 -1.75 23.44 -5.02
C SER A 122 -2.79 22.89 -4.05
N ALA A 123 -2.75 21.59 -3.71
CA ALA A 123 -3.72 20.96 -2.83
C ALA A 123 -3.12 19.73 -2.14
N ASN A 124 -3.39 19.55 -0.84
CA ASN A 124 -2.88 18.38 -0.12
C ASN A 124 -3.70 17.10 -0.40
N ARG A 125 -4.91 17.24 -0.95
CA ARG A 125 -5.81 16.14 -1.31
C ARG A 125 -6.55 16.49 -2.60
N LEU A 126 -6.80 15.48 -3.42
CA LEU A 126 -7.65 15.58 -4.61
C LEU A 126 -8.84 14.64 -4.41
N SER A 127 -10.06 15.16 -4.51
CA SER A 127 -11.30 14.35 -4.41
C SER A 127 -11.42 13.28 -5.52
N SER A 128 -10.66 13.45 -6.59
CA SER A 128 -10.55 12.47 -7.68
C SER A 128 -9.66 11.28 -7.34
N CYS A 129 -8.91 11.33 -6.24
CA CYS A 129 -8.01 10.26 -5.79
C CYS A 129 -8.49 9.71 -4.45
N SER A 130 -8.10 8.49 -4.09
CA SER A 130 -8.48 7.86 -2.82
C SER A 130 -7.63 8.33 -1.64
N PHE A 131 -7.40 9.63 -1.48
CA PHE A 131 -6.70 10.17 -0.31
C PHE A 131 -7.51 9.92 0.95
N CYS A 132 -6.83 9.51 2.02
CA CYS A 132 -7.49 9.27 3.29
C CYS A 132 -8.12 10.54 3.87
N THR A 133 -9.28 10.38 4.49
CA THR A 133 -9.83 11.37 5.43
C THR A 133 -9.10 11.26 6.76
N ASP A 134 -9.25 12.29 7.60
CA ASP A 134 -8.64 12.30 8.93
C ASP A 134 -9.25 11.18 9.81
N GLU A 135 -10.57 10.93 9.68
CA GLU A 135 -11.27 9.80 10.32
C GLU A 135 -10.74 8.43 9.89
N GLU A 136 -10.46 8.23 8.59
CA GLU A 136 -9.89 6.98 8.08
C GLU A 136 -8.48 6.74 8.64
N LEU A 137 -7.67 7.79 8.75
CA LEU A 137 -6.33 7.70 9.35
C LEU A 137 -6.44 7.34 10.84
N GLU A 138 -7.30 8.02 11.59
CA GLU A 138 -7.52 7.75 13.01
C GLU A 138 -8.01 6.31 13.24
N SER A 139 -9.01 5.86 12.47
CA SER A 139 -9.52 4.48 12.54
C SER A 139 -8.44 3.44 12.17
N PHE A 140 -7.59 3.75 11.19
CA PHE A 140 -6.51 2.86 10.79
C PHE A 140 -5.40 2.77 11.85
N TYR A 141 -4.99 3.87 12.48
CA TYR A 141 -3.90 3.85 13.47
C TYR A 141 -4.35 3.64 14.91
N SER A 142 -5.66 3.71 15.19
CA SER A 142 -6.19 3.39 16.50
C SER A 142 -5.91 1.93 16.85
N PRO A 143 -5.42 1.64 18.07
CA PRO A 143 -5.29 0.28 18.55
C PRO A 143 -6.68 -0.35 18.56
N SER A 144 -6.85 -1.46 17.85
CA SER A 144 -8.06 -2.26 18.02
C SER A 144 -8.10 -2.73 19.46
N SER A 145 -9.09 -2.27 20.25
CA SER A 145 -9.31 -2.77 21.60
C SER A 145 -9.25 -4.30 21.58
N PRO A 146 -8.53 -4.95 22.51
CA PRO A 146 -8.58 -6.40 22.61
C PRO A 146 -10.05 -6.77 22.85
N THR A 147 -10.61 -7.56 21.95
CA THR A 147 -11.91 -8.17 22.16
C THR A 147 -11.77 -9.05 23.40
N ALA A 148 -12.28 -8.58 24.53
CA ALA A 148 -12.38 -9.36 25.74
C ALA A 148 -13.29 -10.55 25.44
N SER A 149 -12.68 -11.70 25.17
CA SER A 149 -13.37 -12.99 25.23
C SER A 149 -13.67 -13.27 26.71
N SER A 150 -14.80 -12.74 27.21
CA SER A 150 -15.37 -13.19 28.48
C SER A 150 -15.96 -14.59 28.27
N GLY A 151 -15.10 -15.59 28.26
CA GLY A 151 -15.47 -16.96 28.54
C GLY A 151 -15.39 -17.16 30.05
N ASN A 152 -16.52 -17.14 30.73
CA ASN A 152 -16.70 -17.96 31.92
C ASN A 152 -18.17 -18.34 32.05
N ALA A 153 -18.48 -19.49 31.46
CA ALA A 153 -19.58 -20.32 31.92
C ALA A 153 -19.05 -21.07 33.15
N SER A 154 -19.55 -20.72 34.33
CA SER A 154 -19.42 -21.55 35.52
C SER A 154 -20.67 -22.41 35.61
N ALA A 155 -20.47 -23.73 35.49
CA ALA A 155 -21.38 -24.74 36.02
C ALA A 155 -21.14 -24.91 37.52
#